data_AF-A0A2D0K3L3-F1
#
_entry.id   AF-A0A2D0K3L3-F1
#
_cell.length_a   1.000
_cell.length_b   1.000
_cell.length_c   1.000
_cell.angle_alpha   90.00
_cell.angle_beta   90.00
_cell.angle_gamma   90.00
#
_symmetry.space_group_name_H-M   'P 1'
#
loop_
_entity.id
_entity.type
_entity.pdbx_description
1 polymer ?
#
loop_
_entity_poly.entity_id
_entity_poly.type
_entity_poly.pdbx_seq_one_letter_code
_entity_poly.pdbx_strand_id
1 'polypeptide(L)' 'MAEQLEFFVIPNPCKGICESDPRGFCRGCYRNREERFMWMKLSDGQKREILRLCHARYLRTLKNNGHDEVVPSKQLGLF' A
#
# COMPACT_ATOMS: atom_id res chain seq x y z
N MET A 1 -32.93 -5.81 6.52
CA MET A 1 -32.10 -4.59 6.51
C MET A 1 -31.01 -4.77 7.55
N ALA A 2 -29.85 -5.26 7.11
CA ALA A 2 -28.66 -5.37 7.94
C ALA A 2 -27.55 -4.69 7.14
N GLU A 3 -27.48 -3.38 7.24
CA GLU A 3 -26.30 -2.63 6.83
C GLU A 3 -25.24 -2.92 7.89
N GLN A 4 -24.61 -4.08 7.77
CA GLN A 4 -23.43 -4.42 8.53
C GLN A 4 -22.34 -3.46 8.06
N LEU A 5 -22.29 -2.28 8.67
CA LEU A 5 -21.17 -1.36 8.55
C LEU A 5 -20.02 -2.00 9.32
N GLU A 6 -19.44 -3.05 8.74
CA GLU A 6 -18.22 -3.64 9.23
C GLU A 6 -17.17 -2.53 9.16
N PHE A 7 -16.88 -1.94 10.32
CA PHE A 7 -15.73 -1.08 10.53
C PHE A 7 -14.49 -1.97 10.41
N PHE A 8 -14.18 -2.41 9.19
CA PHE A 8 -12.94 -3.05 8.87
C PHE A 8 -11.84 -2.02 9.10
N VAL A 9 -11.18 -2.15 10.24
CA VAL A 9 -9.99 -1.38 10.57
C VAL A 9 -9.02 -1.54 9.41
N ILE A 10 -8.58 -0.42 8.82
CA ILE A 10 -7.68 -0.48 7.67
C ILE A 10 -6.31 -0.91 8.18
N PRO A 11 -5.85 -2.14 7.87
CA PRO A 11 -4.58 -2.62 8.37
C PRO A 11 -3.42 -1.84 7.75
N ASN A 12 -2.31 -1.72 8.49
CA ASN A 12 -1.11 -1.12 7.96
C ASN A 12 -0.47 -2.05 6.90
N PRO A 13 -0.30 -1.62 5.63
CA PRO A 13 0.27 -2.44 4.56
C PRO A 13 1.80 -2.61 4.65
N CYS A 14 2.44 -2.17 5.73
CA CYS A 14 3.89 -2.21 5.88
C CYS A 14 4.41 -3.64 6.03
N LYS A 15 5.42 -4.01 5.23
CA LYS A 15 6.08 -5.32 5.27
C LYS A 15 7.39 -5.33 6.07
N GLY A 16 7.68 -4.25 6.80
CA GLY A 16 8.95 -4.08 7.54
C GLY A 16 10.17 -3.76 6.67
N ILE A 17 10.01 -3.68 5.35
CA ILE A 17 11.08 -3.32 4.41
C ILE A 17 11.05 -1.81 4.24
N CYS A 18 11.87 -1.07 4.99
CA CYS A 18 11.92 0.40 4.96
C CYS A 18 12.87 0.94 3.87
N GLU A 19 12.98 0.25 2.74
CA GLU A 19 13.84 0.65 1.62
C GLU A 19 13.05 1.43 0.57
N SER A 20 13.61 2.55 0.13
CA SER A 20 13.02 3.39 -0.91
C SER A 20 13.58 3.01 -2.29
N ASP A 21 12.70 2.97 -3.28
CA ASP A 21 13.03 2.97 -4.70
C ASP A 21 13.64 4.33 -5.10
N PRO A 22 14.45 4.42 -6.18
CA PRO A 22 14.90 5.68 -6.76
C PRO A 22 13.79 6.71 -7.03
N ARG A 23 12.52 6.28 -7.19
CA ARG A 23 11.35 7.17 -7.33
C ARG A 23 10.80 7.69 -5.99
N GLY A 24 11.37 7.30 -4.85
CA GLY A 24 10.96 7.76 -3.52
C GLY A 24 9.80 6.97 -2.89
N PHE A 25 9.44 5.81 -3.43
CA PHE A 25 8.41 4.92 -2.88
C PHE A 25 9.03 3.72 -2.15
N CYS A 26 8.39 3.25 -1.08
CA CYS A 26 8.80 2.03 -0.39
C CYS A 26 8.70 0.81 -1.32
N ARG A 27 9.75 -0.01 -1.42
CA ARG A 27 9.75 -1.23 -2.25
C ARG A 27 8.72 -2.28 -1.80
N GLY A 28 8.41 -2.32 -0.50
CA GLY A 28 7.48 -3.29 0.06
C GLY A 28 6.00 -2.88 -0.02
N CYS A 29 5.69 -1.65 0.41
CA CYS A 29 4.31 -1.16 0.54
C CYS A 29 3.93 -0.05 -0.44
N TYR A 30 4.85 0.40 -1.31
CA TYR A 30 4.64 1.42 -2.35
C TYR A 30 4.17 2.80 -1.85
N ARG A 31 4.28 3.02 -0.53
CA ARG A 31 4.00 4.32 0.11
C ARG A 31 5.21 5.25 0.00
N ASN A 32 4.98 6.53 -0.18
CA ASN A 32 6.02 7.54 -0.05
C ASN A 32 6.34 7.83 1.44
N ARG A 33 7.34 8.67 1.68
CA ARG A 33 7.78 9.02 3.05
C ARG A 33 6.69 9.74 3.85
N GLU A 34 5.98 10.69 3.23
CA GLU A 34 4.94 11.49 3.88
C GLU A 34 3.71 10.64 4.22
N GLU A 35 3.28 9.77 3.30
CA GLU A 35 2.18 8.82 3.49
C GLU A 35 2.44 7.84 4.64
N ARG A 36 3.71 7.48 4.90
CA ARG A 36 4.10 6.67 6.07
C ARG A 36 3.99 7.47 7.36
N PHE A 37 4.54 8.69 7.38
CA PHE A 37 4.56 9.53 8.57
C PHE A 37 3.15 9.98 8.98
N MET A 38 2.31 10.31 8.00
CA MET A 38 0.95 10.77 8.26
C MET A 38 -0.06 9.64 8.50
N TRP A 39 0.28 8.36 8.31
CA TRP A 39 -0.69 7.25 8.36
C TRP A 39 -1.59 7.24 9.61
N MET A 40 -1.01 7.51 10.77
CA MET A 40 -1.75 7.54 12.05
C MET A 40 -2.70 8.75 12.17
N LYS A 41 -2.50 9.80 11.37
CA LYS A 41 -3.28 11.04 11.36
C LYS A 41 -4.36 11.08 10.27
N LEU A 42 -4.36 10.13 9.35
CA LEU A 42 -5.29 10.10 8.22
C LEU A 42 -6.63 9.50 8.61
N SER A 43 -7.70 10.01 7.99
CA SER A 43 -9.03 9.40 8.08
C SER A 43 -9.09 8.09 7.29
N ASP A 44 -10.04 7.22 7.60
CA ASP A 44 -10.15 5.94 6.90
C ASP A 44 -10.39 6.09 5.40
N GLY A 45 -11.09 7.14 4.96
CA GLY A 45 -11.22 7.48 3.54
C GLY A 45 -9.87 7.78 2.87
N GLN A 46 -9.03 8.58 3.53
CA GLN A 46 -7.69 8.88 3.04
C GLN A 46 -6.77 7.66 3.05
N LYS A 47 -6.91 6.79 4.06
CA LYS A 47 -6.16 5.54 4.12
C LYS A 47 -6.48 4.61 2.96
N ARG A 48 -7.78 4.45 2.61
CA ARG A 48 -8.21 3.67 1.44
C ARG A 48 -7.65 4.25 0.14
N GLU A 49 -7.67 5.57 -0.01
CA GLU A 49 -7.13 6.20 -1.20
C GLU A 49 -5.62 5.96 -1.35
N ILE A 50 -4.85 6.07 -0.27
CA ILE A 50 -3.42 5.74 -0.32
C ILE A 50 -3.21 4.27 -0.70
N LEU A 51 -3.99 3.34 -0.15
CA LEU A 51 -3.89 1.93 -0.52
C LEU A 51 -4.19 1.71 -2.01
N ARG A 52 -5.23 2.35 -2.54
CA ARG A 52 -5.57 2.33 -3.96
C ARG A 52 -4.42 2.87 -4.82
N LEU A 53 -3.79 3.97 -4.44
CA LEU A 53 -2.64 4.54 -5.13
C LEU A 53 -1.41 3.61 -5.05
N CYS A 54 -1.16 3.01 -3.90
CA CYS A 54 -0.09 2.01 -3.72
C CYS A 54 -0.30 0.80 -4.64
N HIS A 55 -1.55 0.34 -4.80
CA HIS A 55 -1.89 -0.72 -5.73
C HIS A 55 -1.59 -0.32 -7.17
N ALA A 56 -2.02 0.87 -7.59
CA ALA A 56 -1.75 1.36 -8.95
C ALA A 56 -0.24 1.50 -9.23
N ARG A 57 0.54 1.96 -8.24
CA ARG A 57 2.01 2.02 -8.31
C ARG A 57 2.62 0.63 -8.47
N TYR A 58 2.15 -0.35 -7.69
CA TYR A 58 2.56 -1.76 -7.80
C TYR A 58 2.29 -2.33 -9.20
N LEU A 59 1.07 -2.16 -9.72
CA LEU A 59 0.70 -2.63 -11.07
C LEU A 59 1.56 -1.99 -12.16
N ARG A 60 1.91 -0.70 -12.01
CA ARG A 60 2.83 -0.01 -12.94
C ARG A 60 4.25 -0.60 -12.87
N THR A 61 4.73 -0.96 -11.68
CA THR A 61 6.02 -1.66 -11.54
C THR A 61 6.00 -3.01 -12.23
N LEU A 62 4.93 -3.81 -12.07
CA LEU A 62 4.76 -5.09 -12.78
C LEU A 62 4.75 -4.92 -14.31
N LYS A 63 4.09 -3.87 -14.82
CA LYS A 63 4.01 -3.61 -16.27
C LYS A 63 5.34 -3.14 -16.87
N ASN A 64 6.13 -2.39 -16.11
CA ASN A 64 7.38 -1.82 -16.60
C ASN A 64 8.58 -2.76 -16.43
N ASN A 65 8.57 -3.67 -15.44
CA ASN A 65 9.70 -4.52 -15.11
C ASN A 65 9.31 -6.00 -15.11
N GLY A 66 9.81 -6.75 -16.09
CA GLY A 66 9.99 -8.20 -15.97
C GLY A 66 11.17 -8.61 -15.09
N HIS A 67 11.85 -7.68 -14.38
CA HIS A 67 13.15 -7.96 -13.76
C HIS A 67 13.58 -6.98 -12.64
N ASP A 68 12.77 -6.75 -11.62
CA ASP A 68 13.32 -6.30 -10.32
C ASP A 68 12.49 -6.95 -9.19
N GLU A 69 13.17 -7.82 -8.45
CA GLU A 69 12.73 -8.73 -7.39
C GLU A 69 11.27 -8.60 -6.92
N VAL A 70 10.42 -9.44 -7.50
CA VAL A 70 9.08 -9.75 -6.97
C VAL A 70 9.28 -10.49 -5.64
N VAL A 71 9.26 -9.77 -4.52
CA VAL A 71 9.04 -10.42 -3.22
C VAL A 71 7.59 -10.90 -3.21
N PRO A 72 7.33 -12.22 -3.19
CA PRO A 72 5.99 -12.78 -3.25
C PRO A 72 5.29 -12.54 -1.90
N SER A 73 4.76 -11.34 -1.73
CA SER A 73 3.89 -11.03 -0.60
C SER A 73 2.53 -11.67 -0.86
N LYS A 74 2.27 -12.78 -0.16
CA LYS A 74 1.05 -13.59 -0.08
C LYS A 74 -0.27 -12.86 0.25
N GLN A 75 -0.40 -11.56 0.01
CA GLN A 75 -1.55 -10.78 0.44
C GLN A 75 -2.16 -10.01 -0.72
N LEU A 76 -2.77 -10.77 -1.64
CA LEU A 76 -3.79 -10.27 -2.55
C LEU A 76 -5.12 -9.97 -1.80
N GLY A 77 -5.21 -10.29 -0.50
CA GLY A 77 -6.40 -10.08 0.33
C GLY A 77 -6.45 -8.75 1.10
N LEU A 78 -5.64 -7.76 0.74
CA LEU A 78 -5.61 -6.44 1.39
C LEU A 78 -5.77 -5.26 0.40
N PHE A 79 -6.01 -5.55 -0.87
CA PHE A 79 -6.38 -4.58 -1.90
C PHE A 79 -7.85 -4.71 -2.26
#